data_AF-A0AAN1NQV9-F1
#
_entry.id   AF-A0AAN1NQV9-F1
#
_cell.length_a   1.000
_cell.length_b   1.000
_cell.length_c   1.000
_cell.angle_alpha   90.00
_cell.angle_beta   90.00
_cell.angle_gamma   90.00
#
_symmetry.space_group_name_H-M   'P 1'
#
loop_
_entity.id
_entity.type
_entity.pdbx_description
1 polymer ?
#
loop_
_entity_poly.entity_id
_entity_poly.type
_entity_poly.pdbx_seq_one_letter_code
_entity_poly.pdbx_strand_id
1 'polypeptide(L)' 'MDDEALSDAIAACRLLFGQAVMEIVAEDKLVTREAITEKIHQMFTGIEPEPVMRLAINLLSNNVHC' A
#
# COMPACT_ATOMS: atom_id res chain seq x y z
N MET A 1 -1.33 -14.70 15.45
CA MET A 1 -0.98 -14.77 14.02
C MET A 1 0.43 -15.31 13.98
N ASP A 2 0.72 -16.24 13.09
CA ASP A 2 2.06 -16.79 12.93
C ASP A 2 3.04 -15.68 12.51
N ASP A 3 4.26 -15.71 13.05
CA ASP A 3 5.28 -14.68 12.80
C ASP A 3 5.69 -14.66 11.31
N GLU A 4 5.62 -15.81 10.63
CA GLU A 4 5.85 -15.97 9.19
C GLU A 4 4.78 -15.23 8.37
N ALA A 5 3.49 -15.40 8.72
CA ALA A 5 2.39 -14.73 8.05
C ALA A 5 2.45 -13.19 8.18
N LEU A 6 2.96 -12.69 9.32
CA LEU A 6 3.17 -11.26 9.51
C LEU A 6 4.34 -10.74 8.65
N SER A 7 5.44 -11.49 8.59
CA SER A 7 6.60 -11.16 7.75
C SER A 7 6.21 -11.06 6.27
N ASP A 8 5.45 -12.02 5.77
CA ASP A 8 4.96 -12.03 4.40
C ASP A 8 4.03 -10.86 4.10
N ALA A 9 3.13 -10.52 5.04
CA ALA A 9 2.27 -9.36 4.90
C ALA A 9 3.07 -8.05 4.79
N ILE A 10 4.15 -7.92 5.58
CA ILE A 10 5.04 -6.75 5.52
C ILE A 10 5.80 -6.71 4.19
N ALA A 11 6.31 -7.85 3.72
CA ALA A 11 6.99 -7.94 2.43
C ALA A 11 6.05 -7.55 1.27
N ALA A 12 4.82 -8.05 1.28
CA ALA A 12 3.79 -7.69 0.31
C ALA A 12 3.47 -6.19 0.35
N CYS A 13 3.31 -5.60 1.55
CA CYS A 13 3.10 -4.16 1.69
C CYS A 13 4.25 -3.37 1.04
N ARG A 14 5.51 -3.71 1.34
CA ARG A 14 6.69 -3.04 0.78
C ARG A 14 6.72 -3.07 -0.75
N LEU A 15 6.33 -4.20 -1.35
CA LEU A 15 6.24 -4.34 -2.81
C LEU A 15 5.16 -3.42 -3.40
N LEU A 16 3.97 -3.39 -2.80
CA LEU A 16 2.86 -2.53 -3.23
C LEU A 16 3.25 -1.04 -3.17
N PHE A 17 3.93 -0.64 -2.09
CA PHE A 17 4.46 0.72 -1.99
C PHE A 17 5.49 1.04 -3.05
N GLY A 18 6.46 0.14 -3.24
CA GLY A 18 7.49 0.32 -4.27
C GLY A 18 6.86 0.49 -5.65
N GLN A 19 5.88 -0.35 -5.98
CA GLN A 19 5.14 -0.28 -7.23
C GLN A 19 4.39 1.05 -7.37
N ALA A 20 3.67 1.49 -6.34
CA ALA A 20 2.91 2.74 -6.38
C ALA A 20 3.83 3.95 -6.62
N VAL A 21 4.98 3.99 -5.94
CA VAL A 21 5.97 5.06 -6.13
C VAL A 21 6.55 5.04 -7.55
N MET A 22 6.90 3.86 -8.08
CA MET A 22 7.44 3.74 -9.44
C MET A 22 6.45 4.23 -10.50
N GLU A 23 5.16 3.90 -10.36
CA GLU A 23 4.12 4.36 -11.29
C GLU A 23 3.91 5.87 -11.22
N ILE A 24 3.92 6.47 -10.02
CA ILE A 24 3.78 7.93 -9.87
C ILE A 24 4.95 8.65 -10.54
N VAL A 25 6.17 8.15 -10.33
CA VAL A 25 7.39 8.72 -10.96
C VAL A 25 7.35 8.53 -12.47
N ALA A 26 6.90 7.38 -12.97
CA ALA A 26 6.75 7.14 -14.41
C ALA A 26 5.71 8.07 -15.07
N GLU A 27 4.73 8.55 -14.31
CA GLU A 27 3.74 9.55 -14.75
C GLU A 27 4.22 11.00 -14.60
N ASP A 28 5.48 11.23 -14.21
CA ASP A 28 6.06 12.56 -13.92
C ASP A 28 5.26 13.36 -12.87
N LYS A 29 4.67 12.64 -11.90
CA LYS A 29 3.89 13.22 -10.81
C LYS A 29 4.70 13.29 -9.53
N LEU A 30 4.30 14.21 -8.64
CA LEU A 30 4.86 14.29 -7.30
C LEU A 30 4.44 13.07 -6.46
N VAL A 31 5.41 12.46 -5.79
CA VAL A 31 5.19 11.37 -4.85
C VAL A 31 4.66 11.94 -3.54
N THR A 32 3.34 12.09 -3.45
CA THR A 32 2.63 12.50 -2.23
C THR A 32 1.91 11.32 -1.59
N ARG A 33 1.52 11.49 -0.33
CA ARG A 33 0.76 10.47 0.40
C ARG A 33 -0.59 10.19 -0.26
N GLU A 34 -1.26 11.23 -0.75
CA GLU A 34 -2.53 11.11 -1.47
C GLU A 34 -2.35 10.33 -2.77
N ALA A 35 -1.31 10.65 -3.56
CA ALA A 35 -1.01 9.96 -4.80
C ALA A 35 -0.67 8.47 -4.58
N ILE A 36 0.11 8.16 -3.54
CA ILE A 36 0.42 6.78 -3.15
C ILE A 36 -0.86 6.05 -2.74
N THR A 37 -1.70 6.68 -1.92
CA THR A 37 -2.96 6.09 -1.45
C THR A 37 -3.90 5.79 -2.61
N GLU A 38 -4.05 6.74 -3.54
CA GLU A 38 -4.86 6.58 -4.75
C GLU A 38 -4.33 5.43 -5.62
N LYS A 39 -3.01 5.35 -5.87
CA LYS A 39 -2.41 4.26 -6.64
C LYS A 39 -2.61 2.91 -5.98
N ILE A 40 -2.40 2.81 -4.68
CA ILE A 40 -2.65 1.57 -3.94
C ILE A 40 -4.13 1.18 -4.05
N HIS A 41 -5.07 2.12 -3.93
CA HIS A 41 -6.49 1.82 -4.15
C HIS A 41 -6.79 1.35 -5.58
N GLN A 42 -6.18 1.95 -6.60
CA GLN A 42 -6.33 1.56 -8.01
C GLN A 42 -5.77 0.15 -8.30
N MET A 43 -4.68 -0.26 -7.63
CA MET A 43 -4.17 -1.63 -7.73
C MET A 43 -5.18 -2.69 -7.25
N PHE A 44 -6.19 -2.25 -6.50
CA PHE A 44 -7.18 -3.10 -5.85
C PHE A 44 -8.61 -2.88 -6.34
N THR A 45 -8.83 -1.96 -7.29
CA THR A 45 -10.13 -1.81 -7.94
C THR A 45 -10.47 -3.07 -8.74
N GLY A 46 -11.55 -3.76 -8.33
CA GLY A 46 -12.04 -4.98 -8.97
C GLY A 46 -11.72 -6.29 -8.23
N ILE A 47 -11.00 -6.23 -7.11
CA ILE A 47 -10.68 -7.38 -6.25
C ILE A 47 -11.18 -7.06 -4.83
N GLU A 48 -11.97 -7.94 -4.20
CA GLU A 48 -12.32 -7.76 -2.79
C GLU A 48 -11.04 -7.75 -1.95
N PRO A 49 -10.78 -6.72 -1.14
CA PRO A 49 -9.53 -6.63 -0.40
C PRO A 49 -9.35 -7.76 0.61
N GLU A 50 -8.38 -8.64 0.33
CA GLU A 50 -7.94 -9.66 1.25
C GLU A 50 -7.38 -9.01 2.55
N PRO A 51 -7.33 -9.76 3.67
CA PRO A 51 -6.92 -9.23 4.97
C PRO A 51 -5.58 -8.48 4.99
N VAL A 52 -4.62 -8.91 4.15
CA VAL A 52 -3.30 -8.26 4.00
C VAL A 52 -3.41 -6.86 3.40
N MET A 53 -4.31 -6.67 2.43
CA MET A 53 -4.60 -5.36 1.83
C MET A 53 -5.35 -4.46 2.83
N ARG A 54 -6.26 -5.07 3.60
CA ARG A 54 -6.83 -4.58 4.87
C ARG A 54 -5.79 -3.86 5.72
N LEU A 55 -4.77 -4.62 6.06
CA LEU A 55 -3.69 -4.23 6.94
C LEU A 55 -2.82 -3.12 6.34
N ALA A 56 -2.47 -3.22 5.04
CA ALA A 56 -1.67 -2.21 4.35
C ALA A 56 -2.32 -0.81 4.38
N ILE A 57 -3.62 -0.73 4.08
CA ILE A 57 -4.40 0.52 4.11
C ILE A 57 -4.53 1.07 5.53
N ASN A 58 -4.70 0.20 6.53
CA ASN A 58 -4.77 0.63 7.93
C ASN A 58 -3.43 1.18 8.44
N LEU A 59 -2.31 0.55 8.08
CA LEU A 59 -0.97 1.05 8.43
C LEU A 59 -0.66 2.40 7.77
N LEU A 60 -1.22 2.66 6.58
CA LEU A 60 -1.15 3.96 5.92
C LEU A 60 -1.96 5.04 6.62
N SER A 61 -3.13 4.66 7.13
CA SER A 61 -4.10 5.60 7.69
C SER A 61 -3.78 5.95 9.14
N ASN A 62 -3.23 5.01 9.92
CA ASN A 62 -3.00 5.15 11.36
C ASN A 62 -1.68 5.85 11.74
N ASN A 63 -0.80 6.17 10.79
CA ASN A 63 0.38 7.01 11.04
C ASN A 63 0.08 8.52 10.95
N VAL A 64 -1.18 8.92 10.87
CA VAL A 64 -1.59 10.32 11.10
C VAL A 64 -1.94 10.45 12.56
N HIS A 65 -0.96 10.68 13.44
CA HIS A 65 -1.12 11.50 14.63
C HIS A 65 0.29 12.00 15.01
N CYS A 66 0.49 13.30 14.75
CA CYS A 66 1.64 14.18 15.05
C CYS A 66 2.85 14.06 14.12
#